data_AF-A0A958NC59-F1
#
_entry.id   AF-A0A958NC59-F1
#
_cell.length_a   1.000
_cell.length_b   1.000
_cell.length_c   1.000
_cell.angle_alpha   90.00
_cell.angle_beta   90.00
_cell.angle_gamma   90.00
#
_symmetry.space_group_name_H-M   'P 1'
#
loop_
_entity.id
_entity.type
_entity.pdbx_description
1 polymer ?
#
loop_
_entity_poly.entity_id
_entity_poly.type
_entity_poly.pdbx_seq_one_letter_code
_entity_poly.pdbx_strand_id
1 'polypeptide(L)'
;ILDIAQAVGPNCKLEFVGLRPGEKLHEEMITESDSFNTYDCGKYYVVLPTKPIWNKEKYISQFNAKPVTIGFKYNSLENNDWLTVDQARSLIKEHVDPNFRV
;
A
#
# COMPACT_ATOMS: atom_id res chain seq x y z
N ILE A 1 0.42 -1.55 12.77
CA ILE A 1 -0.71 -0.86 13.48
C ILE A 1 -0.31 -0.23 14.82
N LEU A 2 0.62 -0.82 15.59
CA LEU A 2 1.00 -0.28 16.91
C LEU A 2 1.62 1.12 16.82
N ASP A 3 2.40 1.39 15.78
CA ASP A 3 2.99 2.72 15.57
C ASP A 3 1.92 3.81 15.37
N ILE A 4 0.79 3.47 14.74
CA ILE A 4 -0.35 4.38 14.60
C ILE A 4 -1.02 4.62 15.96
N ALA A 5 -1.19 3.57 16.77
CA ALA A 5 -1.72 3.73 18.13
C ALA A 5 -0.81 4.62 18.99
N GLN A 6 0.51 4.43 18.91
CA GLN A 6 1.51 5.28 19.57
C GLN A 6 1.55 6.71 19.01
N ALA A 7 1.32 6.89 17.72
CA ALA A 7 1.23 8.20 17.09
C ALA A 7 0.06 9.00 17.65
N VAL A 8 -1.10 8.36 17.81
CA VAL A 8 -2.36 8.98 18.26
C VAL A 8 -2.42 9.19 19.78
N GLY A 9 -1.95 8.22 20.57
CA GLY A 9 -2.08 8.25 22.04
C GLY A 9 -0.90 7.57 22.72
N PRO A 10 0.28 8.21 22.79
CA PRO A 10 1.51 7.58 23.28
C PRO A 10 1.44 7.15 24.76
N ASN A 11 0.60 7.82 25.56
CA ASN A 11 0.43 7.54 27.00
C ASN A 11 -0.85 6.75 27.30
N CYS A 12 -1.61 6.35 26.29
CA CYS A 12 -2.84 5.59 26.47
C CYS A 12 -2.52 4.11 26.76
N LYS A 13 -3.32 3.48 27.62
CA LYS A 13 -3.29 2.03 27.79
C LYS A 13 -3.75 1.36 26.50
N LEU A 14 -2.96 0.41 25.99
CA LEU A 14 -3.34 -0.42 24.86
C LEU A 14 -4.10 -1.66 25.36
N GLU A 15 -5.31 -1.88 24.81
CA GLU A 15 -6.11 -3.06 25.10
C GLU A 15 -6.22 -3.94 23.84
N PHE A 16 -5.76 -5.20 23.96
CA PHE A 16 -5.76 -6.14 22.85
C PHE A 16 -7.05 -6.97 22.86
N VAL A 17 -7.99 -6.59 21.99
CA VAL A 17 -9.32 -7.23 21.89
C VAL A 17 -9.37 -8.43 20.94
N GLY A 18 -8.27 -8.74 20.24
CA GLY A 18 -8.18 -9.84 19.28
C GLY A 18 -8.66 -9.47 17.87
N LEU A 19 -8.66 -10.48 16.99
CA LEU A 19 -9.05 -10.33 15.58
C LEU A 19 -10.58 -10.30 15.44
N ARG A 20 -11.11 -9.31 14.71
CA ARG A 20 -12.54 -9.25 14.42
C ARG A 20 -12.92 -10.16 13.25
N PRO A 21 -14.17 -10.67 13.18
CA PRO A 21 -14.61 -11.50 12.06
C PRO A 21 -14.42 -10.80 10.70
N GLY A 22 -13.73 -11.48 9.78
CA GLY A 22 -13.47 -10.97 8.43
C GLY A 22 -12.28 -10.00 8.30
N GLU A 23 -11.61 -9.65 9.40
CA GLU A 23 -10.41 -8.81 9.36
C GLU A 23 -9.19 -9.59 8.88
N LYS A 24 -8.37 -8.97 8.03
CA LYS A 24 -7.08 -9.49 7.58
C LYS A 24 -5.94 -8.83 8.35
N LEU A 25 -4.87 -9.59 8.62
CA LEU A 25 -3.67 -9.07 9.28
C LEU A 25 -2.83 -8.17 8.38
N HIS A 26 -2.78 -8.50 7.09
CA HIS A 26 -2.09 -7.75 6.06
C HIS A 26 -3.01 -7.60 4.87
N GLU A 27 -2.95 -6.43 4.24
CA GLU A 27 -3.69 -6.15 3.03
C GLU A 27 -2.81 -6.41 1.80
N GLU A 28 -3.44 -6.80 0.71
CA GLU A 28 -2.81 -7.06 -0.58
C GLU A 28 -3.54 -6.27 -1.65
N MET A 29 -2.79 -5.48 -2.41
CA MET A 29 -3.31 -4.67 -3.52
C MET A 29 -3.05 -5.30 -4.89
N ILE A 30 -1.96 -6.06 -5.03
CA ILE A 30 -1.65 -6.82 -6.25
C ILE A 30 -1.31 -8.23 -5.82
N THR A 31 -2.12 -9.19 -6.30
CA THR A 31 -1.95 -10.60 -5.99
C THR A 31 -0.85 -11.23 -6.83
N GLU A 32 -0.35 -12.38 -6.39
CA GLU A 32 0.60 -13.20 -7.15
C GLU A 32 0.07 -13.54 -8.56
N SER A 33 -1.22 -13.83 -8.67
CA SER A 33 -1.88 -14.13 -9.95
C SER A 33 -2.04 -12.92 -10.86
N ASP A 34 -2.07 -11.70 -10.32
CA ASP A 34 -2.13 -10.49 -11.13
C ASP A 34 -0.74 -10.09 -11.67
N SER A 35 0.33 -10.62 -11.08
CA SER A 35 1.72 -10.32 -11.49
C SER A 35 1.96 -10.56 -12.98
N PHE A 36 1.30 -11.56 -13.60
CA PHE A 36 1.42 -11.87 -15.02
C PHE A 36 1.03 -10.71 -15.96
N ASN A 37 0.15 -9.82 -15.51
CA ASN A 37 -0.29 -8.65 -16.27
C ASN A 37 0.08 -7.33 -15.59
N THR A 38 0.93 -7.36 -14.57
CA THR A 38 1.31 -6.17 -13.81
C THR A 38 2.59 -5.55 -14.36
N TYR A 39 2.57 -4.21 -14.47
CA TYR A 39 3.69 -3.42 -14.92
C TYR A 39 4.04 -2.33 -13.92
N ASP A 40 5.32 -2.15 -13.65
CA ASP A 40 5.90 -1.05 -12.90
C ASP A 40 6.11 0.17 -13.82
N CYS A 41 5.46 1.28 -13.47
CA CYS A 41 5.57 2.58 -14.16
C CYS A 41 6.39 3.59 -13.32
N GLY A 42 7.16 3.12 -12.33
CA GLY A 42 8.01 3.89 -11.44
C GLY A 42 7.27 4.50 -10.25
N LYS A 43 6.24 5.31 -10.50
CA LYS A 43 5.43 5.95 -9.43
C LYS A 43 4.21 5.14 -9.01
N TYR A 44 3.81 4.18 -9.84
CA TYR A 44 2.61 3.38 -9.67
C TYR A 44 2.76 2.09 -10.46
N TYR A 45 1.92 1.12 -10.12
CA TYR A 45 1.77 -0.11 -10.87
C TYR A 45 0.49 -0.07 -11.70
N VAL A 46 0.47 -0.81 -12.80
CA VAL A 46 -0.71 -1.00 -13.63
C VAL A 46 -0.92 -2.49 -13.86
N VAL A 47 -2.10 -2.98 -13.49
CA VAL A 47 -2.57 -4.32 -13.89
C VAL A 47 -3.31 -4.17 -15.21
N LEU A 48 -2.75 -4.69 -16.29
CA LEU A 48 -3.37 -4.64 -17.60
C LEU A 48 -4.43 -5.73 -17.75
N PRO A 49 -5.48 -5.51 -18.57
CA PRO A 49 -6.40 -6.57 -18.94
C PRO A 49 -5.65 -7.73 -19.63
N THR A 50 -6.06 -8.97 -19.37
CA THR A 50 -5.49 -10.15 -20.02
C THR A 50 -5.56 -10.08 -21.55
N LYS A 51 -6.60 -9.44 -22.09
CA LYS A 51 -6.80 -9.22 -23.54
C LYS A 51 -7.21 -7.77 -23.80
N PRO A 52 -6.26 -6.84 -24.00
CA PRO A 52 -6.58 -5.47 -24.35
C PRO A 52 -7.10 -5.39 -25.80
N ILE A 53 -8.08 -4.51 -26.04
CA ILE A 53 -8.58 -4.19 -27.39
C ILE A 53 -7.68 -3.20 -28.15
N TRP A 54 -6.58 -2.79 -27.53
CA TRP A 54 -5.63 -1.78 -28.00
C TRP A 54 -4.21 -2.37 -28.02
N ASN A 55 -3.28 -1.68 -28.69
CA ASN A 55 -1.91 -2.17 -28.86
C ASN A 55 -1.12 -2.10 -27.54
N LYS A 56 -0.82 -3.28 -26.96
CA LYS A 56 -0.14 -3.42 -25.67
C LYS A 56 1.28 -2.88 -25.69
N GLU A 57 2.01 -3.16 -26.76
CA GLU A 57 3.41 -2.79 -26.93
C GLU A 57 3.57 -1.26 -27.00
N LYS A 58 2.61 -0.57 -27.62
CA LYS A 58 2.53 0.89 -27.68
C LYS A 58 2.34 1.49 -26.28
N TYR A 59 1.50 0.90 -25.44
CA TYR A 59 1.32 1.37 -24.06
C TYR A 59 2.60 1.18 -23.26
N ILE A 60 3.20 -0.01 -23.32
CA ILE A 60 4.45 -0.35 -22.63
C ILE A 60 5.55 0.66 -22.97
N SER A 61 5.74 0.94 -24.26
CA SER A 61 6.74 1.91 -24.72
C SER A 61 6.41 3.35 -24.32
N GLN A 62 5.15 3.78 -24.46
CA GLN A 62 4.73 5.15 -24.13
C GLN A 62 4.92 5.48 -22.64
N PHE A 63 4.64 4.53 -21.76
CA PHE A 63 4.72 4.73 -20.31
C PHE A 63 6.02 4.19 -19.69
N ASN A 64 6.94 3.67 -20.51
CA ASN A 64 8.15 2.97 -20.05
C ASN A 64 7.81 1.89 -18.99
N ALA A 65 6.69 1.19 -19.19
CA ALA A 65 6.12 0.26 -18.23
C ALA A 65 6.93 -1.04 -18.25
N LYS A 66 7.47 -1.46 -17.12
CA LYS A 66 8.30 -2.66 -17.02
C LYS A 66 7.51 -3.81 -16.41
N PRO A 67 7.50 -5.02 -17.01
CA PRO A 67 6.81 -6.14 -16.37
C PRO A 67 7.45 -6.41 -14.99
N VAL A 68 6.62 -6.64 -13.99
CA VAL A 68 7.10 -7.08 -12.67
C VAL A 68 7.57 -8.54 -12.75
N THR A 69 8.31 -9.00 -11.74
CA THR A 69 8.68 -10.41 -11.61
C THR A 69 7.44 -11.28 -11.48
N ILE A 70 7.39 -12.42 -12.17
CA ILE A 70 6.30 -13.40 -11.98
C ILE A 70 6.35 -13.87 -10.53
N GLY A 71 5.20 -13.82 -9.86
CA GLY A 71 5.10 -14.11 -8.44
C GLY A 71 5.19 -12.87 -7.55
N PHE A 72 5.38 -11.67 -8.14
CA PHE A 72 5.37 -10.41 -7.41
C PHE A 72 4.04 -10.20 -6.67
N LYS A 73 4.13 -9.69 -5.45
CA LYS A 73 2.99 -9.32 -4.62
C LYS A 73 3.21 -7.91 -4.11
N TYR A 74 2.17 -7.10 -4.15
CA TYR A 74 2.20 -5.79 -3.51
C TYR A 74 1.27 -5.81 -2.31
N ASN A 75 1.86 -6.11 -1.15
CA ASN A 75 1.15 -6.28 0.11
C ASN A 75 1.77 -5.43 1.21
N SER A 76 1.02 -5.23 2.30
CA SER A 76 1.44 -4.42 3.43
C SER A 76 2.37 -5.17 4.39
N LEU A 77 2.76 -6.41 4.13
CA LEU A 77 3.69 -7.17 4.97
C LEU A 77 5.14 -6.97 4.51
N GLU A 78 5.36 -7.05 3.20
CA GLU A 78 6.69 -7.08 2.56
C GLU A 78 7.05 -5.73 1.92
N ASN A 79 6.28 -4.66 2.19
CA ASN A 79 6.55 -3.34 1.64
C ASN A 79 7.89 -2.79 2.19
N ASN A 80 8.60 -2.03 1.35
CA ASN A 80 9.88 -1.43 1.73
C ASN A 80 9.70 -0.05 2.40
N ASP A 81 8.62 0.65 2.06
CA ASP A 81 8.36 2.00 2.54
C ASP A 81 7.36 1.99 3.68
N TRP A 82 7.82 2.43 4.86
CA TRP A 82 7.02 2.52 6.08
C TRP A 82 7.01 3.94 6.62
N LEU A 83 5.88 4.34 7.19
CA LEU A 83 5.78 5.58 7.92
C LEU A 83 6.31 5.40 9.34
N THR A 84 7.15 6.33 9.77
CA THR A 84 7.50 6.52 11.18
C THR A 84 6.33 7.15 11.95
N VAL A 85 6.38 7.04 13.28
CA VAL A 85 5.41 7.68 14.19
C VAL A 85 5.30 9.18 13.92
N ASP A 86 6.44 9.88 13.73
CA ASP A 86 6.43 11.33 13.52
C ASP A 86 5.91 11.73 12.13
N GLN A 87 6.19 10.93 11.10
CA GLN A 87 5.57 11.12 9.79
C GLN A 87 4.05 10.93 9.87
N ALA A 88 3.57 9.89 10.57
CA ALA A 88 2.15 9.67 10.79
C ALA A 88 1.49 10.85 11.53
N ARG A 89 2.12 11.39 12.58
CA ARG A 89 1.63 12.59 13.29
C ARG A 89 1.58 13.83 12.40
N SER A 90 2.57 13.99 11.52
CA SER A 90 2.60 15.10 10.56
C SER A 90 1.43 15.00 9.58
N LEU A 91 1.16 13.80 9.05
CA LEU A 91 0.02 13.55 8.17
C LEU A 91 -1.33 13.74 8.89
N ILE A 92 -1.45 13.33 10.16
CA ILE A 92 -2.65 13.60 10.97
C ILE A 92 -2.89 15.11 11.11
N LYS A 93 -1.83 15.89 11.40
CA LYS A 93 -1.94 17.36 11.46
C LYS A 93 -2.34 17.97 10.13
N GLU A 94 -1.75 17.50 9.04
CA GLU A 94 -1.98 18.05 7.71
C GLU A 94 -3.38 17.74 7.17
N HIS A 95 -3.87 16.51 7.38
CA HIS A 95 -5.04 16.00 6.66
C HIS A 95 -6.26 15.71 7.54
N VAL A 96 -6.11 15.68 8.88
CA VAL A 96 -7.20 15.27 9.79
C VAL A 96 -7.52 16.37 10.80
N ASP A 97 -6.54 16.80 11.59
CA ASP A 97 -6.72 17.83 12.63
C ASP A 97 -5.47 18.72 12.76
N PRO A 98 -5.50 19.96 12.25
CA PRO A 98 -4.38 20.91 12.35
C PRO A 98 -3.95 21.25 13.78
N ASN A 99 -4.83 21.06 14.77
CA ASN A 99 -4.54 21.32 16.18
C ASN A 99 -4.05 20.08 16.93
N PHE A 100 -3.89 18.94 16.25
CA PHE A 100 -3.48 17.68 16.86
C PHE A 100 -2.16 17.81 17.65
N ARG A 101 -2.17 17.36 18.90
CA ARG A 101 -1.03 17.38 19.83
C ARG A 101 -1.10 16.14 20.72
N VAL A 102 0.06 15.58 21.04
CA VAL A 102 0.23 14.40 21.91
C VAL A 102 1.38 14.60 22.88
#